data_AF-G2G2P3-F1
#
_entry.id   AF-G2G2P3-F1
#
_cell.length_a   1.000
_cell.length_b   1.000
_cell.length_c   1.000
_cell.angle_alpha   90.00
_cell.angle_beta   90.00
_cell.angle_gamma   90.00
#
_symmetry.space_group_name_H-M   'P 1'
#
loop_
_entity.id
_entity.type
_entity.pdbx_description
1 polymer ?
#
loop_
_entity_poly.entity_id
_entity_poly.type
_entity_poly.pdbx_seq_one_letter_code
_entity_poly.pdbx_strand_id
1 'polypeptide(L)' 'MNRDQQHELEFQLNAVEKKLAELKSRWPFHSVQPKMVAELEDLEEEKERLQYLLDSQKE' A
#
# COMPACT_ATOMS: atom_id res chain seq x y z
N MET A 1 8.49 -18.10 8.28
CA MET A 1 7.51 -17.84 7.21
C MET A 1 7.88 -18.70 6.00
N ASN A 2 6.92 -19.35 5.34
CA ASN A 2 7.21 -20.10 4.10
C ASN A 2 7.50 -19.11 2.94
N ARG A 3 8.28 -19.54 1.94
CA ARG A 3 8.53 -18.74 0.73
C ARG A 3 7.25 -18.25 0.08
N ASP A 4 6.20 -19.08 0.11
CA ASP A 4 4.88 -18.74 -0.41
C ASP A 4 4.26 -17.53 0.30
N GLN A 5 4.44 -17.44 1.61
CA GLN A 5 3.90 -16.33 2.40
C GLN A 5 4.71 -15.03 2.19
N GLN A 6 6.02 -15.13 1.98
CA GLN A 6 6.83 -13.95 1.60
C GLN A 6 6.40 -13.40 0.24
N HIS A 7 6.27 -14.27 -0.76
CA HIS A 7 5.75 -13.87 -2.08
C HIS A 7 4.34 -13.28 -1.99
N GLU A 8 3.48 -13.81 -1.11
CA GLU A 8 2.13 -13.28 -0.91
C GLU A 8 2.16 -11.86 -0.29
N LEU A 9 3.03 -11.61 0.70
CA LEU A 9 3.21 -10.27 1.26
C LEU A 9 3.77 -9.29 0.21
N GLU A 10 4.79 -9.69 -0.56
CA GLU A 10 5.35 -8.87 -1.63
C GLU A 10 4.32 -8.57 -2.73
N PHE A 11 3.49 -9.56 -3.07
CA PHE A 11 2.40 -9.39 -4.04
C PHE A 11 1.35 -8.40 -3.54
N GLN A 12 0.94 -8.52 -2.28
CA GLN A 12 0.00 -7.59 -1.65
C GLN A 12 0.57 -6.17 -1.59
N LEU A 13 1.84 -6.02 -1.20
CA LEU A 13 2.52 -4.73 -1.15
C LEU A 13 2.51 -4.07 -2.54
N ASN A 14 2.87 -4.82 -3.59
CA ASN A 14 2.87 -4.31 -4.95
C ASN A 14 1.46 -3.93 -5.44
N ALA A 15 0.44 -4.71 -5.05
CA ALA A 15 -0.95 -4.41 -5.39
C ALA A 15 -1.43 -3.11 -4.72
N VAL A 16 -1.09 -2.89 -3.45
CA VAL A 16 -1.41 -1.65 -2.72
C VAL A 16 -0.66 -0.46 -3.34
N GLU A 17 0.62 -0.60 -3.68
CA GLU A 17 1.38 0.45 -4.35
C GLU A 17 0.82 0.82 -5.73
N LYS A 18 0.35 -0.16 -6.52
CA LYS A 18 -0.36 0.12 -7.78
C LYS A 18 -1.64 0.91 -7.54
N LYS A 19 -2.46 0.50 -6.57
CA LYS A 19 -3.70 1.23 -6.22
C LYS A 19 -3.39 2.67 -5.80
N LEU A 20 -2.36 2.87 -4.98
CA LEU A 20 -1.88 4.19 -4.57
C LEU A 20 -1.41 5.02 -5.77
N ALA A 21 -0.63 4.45 -6.68
CA ALA A 21 -0.15 5.14 -7.86
C ALA A 21 -1.30 5.53 -8.81
N GLU A 22 -2.28 4.66 -8.99
CA GLU A 22 -3.49 4.95 -9.76
C GLU A 22 -4.34 6.04 -9.09
N LEU A 23 -4.49 5.97 -7.77
CA LEU A 23 -5.25 6.95 -6.99
C LEU A 23 -4.57 8.33 -7.06
N LYS A 24 -3.25 8.39 -6.82
CA LYS A 24 -2.42 9.60 -6.96
C LYS A 24 -2.39 10.10 -8.41
N SER A 25 -2.43 9.22 -9.41
CA SER A 25 -2.51 9.62 -10.82
C SER A 25 -3.87 10.24 -11.18
N ARG A 26 -4.93 9.84 -10.49
CA ARG A 26 -6.28 10.42 -10.64
C ARG A 26 -6.52 11.60 -9.71
N TRP A 27 -5.54 11.98 -8.88
CA TRP A 27 -5.72 13.07 -7.92
C TRP A 27 -5.84 14.43 -8.63
N PRO A 28 -6.99 15.12 -8.47
CA PRO A 28 -7.12 16.48 -8.95
C PRO A 28 -6.35 17.44 -8.04
N PHE A 29 -5.34 18.13 -8.59
CA PHE A 29 -4.37 18.99 -7.89
C PHE A 29 -4.97 20.08 -6.98
N HIS A 30 -6.25 20.43 -7.21
CA HIS A 30 -6.93 21.52 -6.49
C HIS A 30 -8.31 21.11 -5.92
N SER A 31 -8.71 19.85 -6.04
CA SER A 31 -10.01 19.37 -5.53
C SER A 31 -9.88 17.96 -4.99
N VAL A 32 -8.78 17.70 -4.29
CA VAL A 32 -8.62 16.46 -3.53
C VAL A 32 -9.80 16.34 -2.59
N GLN A 33 -10.62 15.31 -2.82
CA GLN A 33 -11.77 15.05 -1.98
C GLN A 33 -11.27 14.41 -0.68
N PRO A 34 -11.80 14.78 0.49
CA PRO A 34 -11.41 14.15 1.76
C PRO A 34 -11.59 12.63 1.73
N LYS A 35 -12.55 12.12 0.94
CA LYS A 35 -12.72 10.68 0.71
C LYS A 35 -11.54 10.03 -0.05
N MET A 36 -10.92 10.75 -0.99
CA MET A 36 -9.71 10.27 -1.68
C MET A 36 -8.48 10.33 -0.78
N VAL A 37 -8.40 11.30 0.13
CA VAL A 37 -7.32 11.34 1.13
C VAL A 37 -7.47 10.18 2.10
N ALA A 38 -8.67 9.97 2.63
CA ALA A 38 -8.95 8.85 3.53
C ALA A 38 -8.61 7.50 2.88
N GLU A 39 -9.01 7.28 1.60
CA GLU A 39 -8.66 6.05 0.88
C GLU A 39 -7.14 5.93 0.64
N LEU A 40 -6.44 7.06 0.46
CA LEU A 40 -5.00 7.06 0.31
C LEU A 40 -4.27 6.76 1.63
N GLU A 41 -4.71 7.37 2.74
CA GLU A 41 -4.17 7.10 4.08
C GLU A 41 -4.37 5.63 4.46
N ASP A 42 -5.55 5.06 4.18
CA ASP A 42 -5.86 3.64 4.43
C ASP A 42 -4.91 2.72 3.64
N LEU A 43 -4.69 3.03 2.36
CA LEU A 43 -3.76 2.29 1.51
C LEU A 43 -2.28 2.49 1.92
N GLU A 44 -1.89 3.69 2.37
CA GLU A 44 -0.52 3.94 2.87
C GLU A 44 -0.27 3.23 4.20
N GLU A 45 -1.26 3.17 5.11
CA GLU A 45 -1.17 2.40 6.35
C GLU A 45 -1.05 0.89 6.06
N GLU A 46 -1.85 0.36 5.14
CA GLU A 46 -1.77 -1.06 4.74
C GLU A 46 -0.40 -1.39 4.14
N LYS A 47 0.12 -0.51 3.28
CA LYS A 47 1.48 -0.64 2.73
C LYS A 47 2.52 -0.69 3.86
N GLU A 48 2.45 0.24 4.82
CA GLU A 48 3.39 0.31 5.92
C GLU A 48 3.33 -0.96 6.80
N ARG A 49 2.13 -1.46 7.09
CA ARG A 49 1.95 -2.75 7.78
C ARG A 49 2.59 -3.91 7.04
N LEU A 50 2.31 -4.04 5.75
CA LEU A 50 2.87 -5.11 4.90
C LEU A 50 4.40 -5.02 4.85
N GLN A 51 4.93 -3.80 4.76
CA GLN A 51 6.37 -3.53 4.76
C GLN A 51 7.00 -3.90 6.10
N TYR A 52 6.37 -3.51 7.22
CA TYR A 52 6.82 -3.84 8.57
C TYR A 52 6.82 -5.36 8.81
N LEU A 53 5.76 -6.05 8.37
CA LEU A 53 5.69 -7.51 8.42
C LEU A 53 6.75 -8.18 7.55
N LEU A 54 7.15 -7.58 6.43
CA LEU A 54 8.25 -8.08 5.61
C LEU A 54 9.62 -7.84 6.26
N ASP A 55 9.79 -6.69 6.92
CA ASP A 55 11.06 -6.23 7.51
C ASP A 55 11.37 -6.90 8.85
N SER A 56 10.38 -6.96 9.76
CA SER A 56 10.46 -7.72 11.02
C SER A 56 10.69 -9.23 10.84
N GLN A 57 10.66 -9.73 9.60
CA GLN A 57 10.90 -11.15 9.27
C GLN A 57 12.22 -11.36 8.54
N LYS A 58 12.94 -10.27 8.21
CA LYS A 58 14.30 -10.31 7.66
C LYS A 58 15.39 -10.22 8.74
N GLU A 59 15.05 -9.69 9.93
CA GLU A 59 15.89 -9.70 11.13
C GLU A 59 15.79 -11.02 11.91
#